data_AF-A0A7X1FXQ3-F1
#
_entry.id   AF-A0A7X1FXQ3-F1
#
_cell.length_a   1.000
_cell.length_b   1.000
_cell.length_c   1.000
_cell.angle_alpha   90.00
_cell.angle_beta   90.00
_cell.angle_gamma   90.00
#
_symmetry.space_group_name_H-M   'P 1'
#
loop_
_entity.id
_entity.type
_entity.pdbx_description
1 polymer ?
#
loop_
_entity_poly.entity_id
_entity_poly.type
_entity_poly.pdbx_seq_one_letter_code
_entity_poly.pdbx_strand_id
1 'polypeptide(L)'
;MVTATARGWNRREFMGAAGLVALAFGLPAAAVTLSSLDPATAPTPAQRALFREVSQLVLPRTRTPGAGDVGAGDFVLLALAHGLDGARQPLAQPTPALLPHLRPDGTLDHAAWLEAELNRRAGGRFLRAAGRAGILAALDAEAYAEGRRDHPWRTVKGLILTGYYTTEIGGAQELRYELVPGRWEPDLPATPQTVAYSSDWTAVDFG
;
A
#
# COMPACT_ATOMS: atom_id res chain seq x y z
N MET A 1 17.37 2.63 -52.12
CA MET A 1 17.54 1.88 -50.86
C MET A 1 16.47 2.38 -49.89
N VAL A 2 15.37 1.65 -49.72
CA VAL A 2 14.29 2.03 -48.80
C VAL A 2 14.56 1.34 -47.47
N THR A 3 14.84 2.12 -46.43
CA THR A 3 15.02 1.65 -45.06
C THR A 3 13.67 1.22 -44.49
N ALA A 4 13.51 -0.07 -44.22
CA ALA A 4 12.36 -0.60 -43.50
C ALA A 4 12.41 -0.13 -42.05
N THR A 5 11.41 0.62 -41.63
CA THR A 5 11.21 1.05 -40.23
C THR A 5 10.80 -0.18 -39.41
N ALA A 6 11.57 -0.51 -38.37
CA ALA A 6 11.25 -1.62 -37.48
C ALA A 6 9.90 -1.36 -36.78
N ARG A 7 8.93 -2.25 -37.00
CA ARG A 7 7.62 -2.19 -36.36
C ARG A 7 7.76 -2.69 -34.91
N GLY A 8 7.57 -1.80 -33.94
CA GLY A 8 7.51 -2.17 -32.53
C GLY A 8 6.34 -3.12 -32.25
N TRP A 9 6.47 -3.94 -31.20
CA TRP A 9 5.45 -4.93 -30.83
C TRP A 9 4.20 -4.24 -30.29
N ASN A 10 3.03 -4.69 -30.72
CA ASN A 10 1.77 -4.26 -30.12
C ASN A 10 1.36 -5.15 -28.93
N ARG A 11 0.45 -4.66 -28.08
CA ARG A 11 -0.04 -5.37 -26.88
C ARG A 11 -0.51 -6.79 -27.19
N ARG A 12 -1.12 -7.03 -28.35
CA ARG A 12 -1.65 -8.35 -28.72
C ARG A 12 -0.51 -9.31 -29.07
N GLU A 13 0.50 -8.85 -29.81
CA GLU A 13 1.70 -9.62 -30.12
C GLU A 13 2.49 -9.97 -28.87
N PHE A 14 2.65 -9.01 -27.96
CA PHE A 14 3.30 -9.25 -26.67
C PHE A 14 2.54 -10.28 -25.82
N MET A 15 1.22 -10.13 -25.67
CA MET A 15 0.40 -11.08 -24.90
C MET A 15 0.37 -12.48 -25.54
N GLY A 16 0.35 -12.56 -26.87
CA GLY A 16 0.43 -13.82 -27.61
C GLY A 16 1.77 -14.52 -27.41
N ALA A 17 2.88 -13.78 -27.49
CA ALA A 17 4.22 -14.32 -27.27
C ALA A 17 4.42 -14.76 -25.80
N ALA A 18 3.98 -13.96 -24.84
CA ALA A 18 4.03 -14.30 -23.42
C ALA A 18 3.19 -15.55 -23.11
N GLY A 19 2.00 -15.68 -23.73
CA GLY A 19 1.16 -16.87 -23.61
C GLY A 19 1.83 -18.14 -24.16
N LEU A 20 2.52 -18.04 -25.31
CA LEU A 20 3.25 -19.17 -25.90
C LEU A 20 4.45 -19.61 -25.05
N VAL A 21 5.18 -18.67 -24.45
CA VAL A 21 6.27 -18.98 -23.50
C VAL A 21 5.72 -19.69 -22.26
N ALA A 22 4.63 -19.18 -21.68
CA ALA A 22 4.00 -19.80 -20.50
C ALA A 22 3.55 -21.25 -20.79
N LEU A 23 2.96 -21.49 -21.97
CA LEU A 23 2.56 -22.81 -22.44
C LEU A 23 3.75 -23.77 -22.62
N ALA A 24 4.87 -23.29 -23.18
CA ALA A 24 6.06 -24.11 -23.42
C ALA A 24 6.71 -24.60 -22.11
N PHE A 25 6.59 -23.84 -21.02
CA PHE A 25 7.12 -24.20 -19.70
C PHE A 25 6.07 -24.77 -18.74
N GLY A 26 4.82 -25.01 -19.21
CA GLY A 26 3.74 -25.53 -18.36
C GLY A 26 3.33 -24.58 -17.22
N LEU A 27 3.67 -23.31 -17.34
CA LEU A 27 3.28 -22.27 -16.40
C LEU A 27 1.89 -21.79 -16.80
N PRO A 28 0.85 -21.91 -15.95
CA PRO A 28 -0.40 -21.22 -16.21
C PRO A 28 -0.10 -19.73 -16.44
N ALA A 29 -0.67 -19.09 -17.47
CA ALA A 29 -0.51 -17.64 -17.64
C ALA A 29 -1.02 -16.85 -16.41
N ALA A 30 -1.94 -17.44 -15.64
CA ALA A 30 -2.40 -16.95 -14.33
C ALA A 30 -1.40 -17.18 -13.18
N ALA A 31 -0.35 -17.97 -13.39
CA ALA A 31 0.70 -18.29 -12.43
C ALA A 31 2.01 -17.55 -12.72
N VAL A 32 2.04 -16.66 -13.71
CA VAL A 32 3.06 -15.60 -13.76
C VAL A 32 2.71 -14.60 -12.65
N THR A 33 2.96 -15.00 -11.41
CA THR A 33 2.88 -14.11 -10.26
C THR A 33 4.10 -13.20 -10.31
N LEU A 34 3.95 -12.04 -10.94
CA LEU A 34 4.94 -10.94 -10.92
C LEU A 34 5.23 -10.41 -9.49
N SER A 35 4.58 -11.00 -8.48
CA SER A 35 4.53 -10.58 -7.09
C SER A 35 4.73 -11.75 -6.12
N SER A 36 5.40 -12.85 -6.52
CA SER A 36 5.72 -13.92 -5.57
C SER A 36 6.72 -13.41 -4.56
N LEU A 37 6.28 -13.25 -3.31
CA LEU A 37 7.17 -12.96 -2.19
C LEU A 37 8.07 -14.18 -1.94
N ASP A 38 9.32 -13.93 -1.55
CA ASP A 38 10.20 -14.98 -1.02
C ASP A 38 9.42 -15.74 0.08
N PRO A 39 9.23 -17.08 -0.04
CA PRO A 39 8.51 -17.87 0.95
C PRO A 39 8.99 -17.66 2.38
N ALA A 40 10.28 -17.35 2.58
CA ALA A 40 10.86 -17.05 3.89
C ALA A 40 10.37 -15.73 4.50
N THR A 41 9.84 -14.82 3.68
CA THR A 41 9.34 -13.49 4.08
C THR A 41 7.85 -13.30 3.78
N ALA A 42 7.18 -14.33 3.27
CA ALA A 42 5.78 -14.27 2.91
C ALA A 42 4.90 -14.10 4.16
N PRO A 43 3.91 -13.19 4.14
CA PRO A 43 3.06 -12.96 5.28
C PRO A 43 2.19 -14.19 5.59
N THR A 44 1.90 -14.41 6.86
CA THR A 44 0.99 -15.47 7.29
C THR A 44 -0.47 -15.12 6.93
N PRO A 45 -1.40 -16.09 6.90
CA PRO A 45 -2.83 -15.81 6.76
C PRO A 45 -3.36 -14.85 7.85
N ALA A 46 -2.83 -14.93 9.07
CA ALA A 46 -3.19 -14.04 10.17
C ALA A 46 -2.73 -12.60 9.89
N GLN A 47 -1.50 -12.43 9.37
CA GLN A 47 -0.98 -11.12 8.97
C GLN A 47 -1.77 -10.53 7.79
N ARG A 48 -2.12 -11.33 6.79
CA ARG A 48 -3.01 -10.86 5.70
C ARG A 48 -4.36 -10.37 6.23
N ALA A 49 -5.00 -11.14 7.12
CA ALA A 49 -6.25 -10.74 7.75
C ALA A 49 -6.09 -9.48 8.61
N LEU A 50 -4.97 -9.35 9.32
CA LEU A 50 -4.61 -8.16 10.10
C LEU A 50 -4.48 -6.93 9.22
N PHE A 51 -3.69 -6.99 8.15
CA PHE A 51 -3.47 -5.85 7.26
C PHE A 51 -4.74 -5.46 6.51
N ARG A 52 -5.58 -6.44 6.12
CA ARG A 52 -6.92 -6.14 5.60
C ARG A 52 -7.76 -5.33 6.59
N GLU A 53 -7.83 -5.78 7.84
CA GLU A 53 -8.59 -5.09 8.89
C GLU A 53 -8.02 -3.71 9.21
N VAL A 54 -6.69 -3.61 9.38
CA VAL A 54 -6.02 -2.33 9.67
C VAL A 54 -6.26 -1.34 8.54
N SER A 55 -6.12 -1.73 7.27
CA SER A 55 -6.47 -0.87 6.13
C SER A 55 -7.94 -0.44 6.17
N GLN A 56 -8.85 -1.36 6.49
CA GLN A 56 -10.28 -1.05 6.64
C GLN A 56 -10.58 -0.05 7.76
N LEU A 57 -9.77 -0.01 8.81
CA LEU A 57 -9.91 0.94 9.90
C LEU A 57 -9.29 2.31 9.58
N VAL A 58 -8.21 2.34 8.80
CA VAL A 58 -7.56 3.59 8.35
C VAL A 58 -8.43 4.33 7.33
N LEU A 59 -8.98 3.60 6.35
CA LEU A 59 -9.90 4.12 5.34
C LEU A 59 -11.18 3.26 5.33
N PRO A 60 -12.15 3.58 6.21
CA PRO A 60 -13.39 2.81 6.32
C PRO A 60 -14.31 3.00 5.11
N ARG A 61 -15.29 2.10 4.97
CA ARG A 61 -16.35 2.26 3.96
C ARG A 61 -17.09 3.56 4.22
N THR A 62 -17.30 4.32 3.17
CA THR A 62 -18.14 5.52 3.16
C THR A 62 -19.22 5.35 2.10
N ARG A 63 -19.27 6.25 1.12
CA ARG A 63 -20.03 6.08 -0.13
C ARG A 63 -19.30 5.15 -1.12
N THR A 64 -18.02 4.87 -0.88
CA THR A 64 -17.17 3.93 -1.62
C THR A 64 -16.71 2.77 -0.72
N PRO A 65 -16.29 1.63 -1.31
CA PRO A 65 -15.57 0.58 -0.58
C PRO A 65 -14.34 1.13 0.15
N GLY A 66 -14.03 0.59 1.33
CA GLY A 66 -12.87 1.01 2.11
C GLY A 66 -11.58 0.33 1.67
N ALA A 67 -10.45 0.69 2.28
CA ALA A 67 -9.15 0.18 1.83
C ALA A 67 -8.97 -1.32 2.03
N GLY A 68 -9.58 -1.91 3.05
CA GLY A 68 -9.60 -3.36 3.23
C GLY A 68 -10.43 -4.11 2.19
N ASP A 69 -11.36 -3.44 1.51
CA ASP A 69 -12.21 -4.06 0.49
C ASP A 69 -11.56 -4.13 -0.88
N VAL A 70 -10.67 -3.19 -1.18
CA VAL A 70 -10.02 -3.06 -2.49
C VAL A 70 -8.62 -3.69 -2.53
N GLY A 71 -8.25 -4.45 -1.50
CA GLY A 71 -6.97 -5.16 -1.45
C GLY A 71 -5.77 -4.30 -1.07
N ALA A 72 -5.97 -3.09 -0.52
CA ALA A 72 -4.85 -2.22 -0.11
C ALA A 72 -3.97 -2.88 0.97
N GLY A 73 -4.54 -3.74 1.83
CA GLY A 73 -3.76 -4.51 2.81
C GLY A 73 -2.75 -5.48 2.18
N ASP A 74 -3.14 -6.17 1.10
CA ASP A 74 -2.23 -7.07 0.37
C ASP A 74 -1.17 -6.27 -0.38
N PHE A 75 -1.53 -5.13 -0.97
CA PHE A 75 -0.57 -4.19 -1.54
C PHE A 75 0.48 -3.75 -0.51
N VAL A 76 0.08 -3.37 0.70
CA VAL A 76 1.01 -2.92 1.74
C VAL A 76 2.03 -4.02 2.08
N LEU A 77 1.58 -5.27 2.21
CA LEU A 77 2.47 -6.39 2.48
C LEU A 77 3.49 -6.61 1.35
N LEU A 78 3.05 -6.50 0.10
CA LEU A 78 3.93 -6.56 -1.08
C LEU A 78 4.92 -5.39 -1.09
N ALA A 79 4.45 -4.17 -0.89
CA ALA A 79 5.25 -2.95 -0.88
C ALA A 79 6.34 -2.97 0.20
N LEU A 80 5.99 -3.40 1.43
CA LEU A 80 6.93 -3.55 2.53
C LEU A 80 8.02 -4.59 2.21
N ALA A 81 7.64 -5.72 1.62
CA ALA A 81 8.58 -6.77 1.25
C ALA A 81 9.58 -6.31 0.17
N HIS A 82 9.12 -5.48 -0.78
CA HIS A 82 9.95 -4.88 -1.83
C HIS A 82 10.67 -3.59 -1.42
N GLY A 83 10.51 -3.13 -0.17
CA GLY A 83 11.27 -1.99 0.36
C GLY A 83 10.77 -0.61 -0.08
N LEU A 84 9.52 -0.51 -0.54
CA LEU A 84 8.88 0.77 -0.79
C LEU A 84 8.87 1.62 0.49
N ASP A 85 8.98 2.94 0.35
CA ASP A 85 9.10 3.91 1.45
C ASP A 85 10.22 3.58 2.47
N GLY A 86 11.30 2.95 1.98
CA GLY A 86 12.45 2.61 2.80
C GLY A 86 12.21 1.44 3.78
N ALA A 87 11.14 0.65 3.59
CA ALA A 87 10.79 -0.44 4.50
C ALA A 87 11.87 -1.54 4.63
N ARG A 88 12.84 -1.58 3.71
CA ARG A 88 14.03 -2.46 3.73
C ARG A 88 15.33 -1.72 4.00
N GLN A 89 15.29 -0.51 4.55
CA GLN A 89 16.48 0.15 5.08
C GLN A 89 16.79 -0.39 6.49
N PRO A 90 18.05 -0.80 6.76
CA PRO A 90 18.44 -1.22 8.10
C PRO A 90 18.27 -0.09 9.11
N LEU A 91 17.78 -0.42 10.31
CA LEU A 91 17.63 0.58 11.37
C LEU A 91 18.99 0.88 11.99
N ALA A 92 19.44 2.13 11.90
CA ALA A 92 20.74 2.55 12.44
C ALA A 92 20.78 2.49 13.98
N GLN A 93 19.68 2.83 14.65
CA GLN A 93 19.56 2.85 16.12
C GLN A 93 18.19 2.29 16.54
N PRO A 94 17.99 0.96 16.46
CA PRO A 94 16.72 0.36 16.80
C PRO A 94 16.43 0.51 18.30
N THR A 95 15.21 0.92 18.64
CA THR A 95 14.77 0.93 20.04
C THR A 95 14.61 -0.50 20.57
N PRO A 96 14.71 -0.74 21.90
CA PRO A 96 14.55 -2.08 22.47
C PRO A 96 13.24 -2.78 22.09
N ALA A 97 12.17 -2.01 21.87
CA ALA A 97 10.87 -2.53 21.46
C ALA A 97 10.86 -3.09 20.02
N LEU A 98 11.78 -2.66 19.16
CA LEU A 98 11.87 -3.11 17.77
C LEU A 98 12.82 -4.30 17.57
N LEU A 99 13.75 -4.52 18.51
CA LEU A 99 14.76 -5.59 18.42
C LEU A 99 14.16 -6.98 18.13
N PRO A 100 13.03 -7.40 18.75
CA PRO A 100 12.44 -8.71 18.48
C PRO A 100 11.88 -8.88 17.07
N HIS A 101 11.75 -7.78 16.32
CA HIS A 101 11.12 -7.73 15.00
C HIS A 101 12.12 -7.40 13.89
N LEU A 102 13.42 -7.39 14.19
CA LEU A 102 14.45 -7.21 13.17
C LEU A 102 14.66 -8.51 12.40
N ARG A 103 14.82 -8.38 11.09
CA ARG A 103 15.33 -9.43 10.22
C ARG A 103 16.85 -9.58 10.39
N PRO A 104 17.45 -10.70 9.93
CA PRO A 104 18.90 -10.90 9.98
C PRO A 104 19.71 -9.80 9.27
N ASP A 105 19.12 -9.12 8.28
CA ASP A 105 19.74 -8.01 7.54
C ASP A 105 19.62 -6.65 8.24
N GLY A 106 19.07 -6.61 9.48
CA GLY A 106 18.88 -5.39 10.26
C GLY A 106 17.67 -4.56 9.85
N THR A 107 16.89 -5.00 8.87
CA THR A 107 15.64 -4.34 8.46
C THR A 107 14.48 -4.73 9.38
N LEU A 108 13.48 -3.86 9.50
CA LEU A 108 12.30 -4.14 10.33
C LEU A 108 11.28 -5.03 9.61
N ASP A 109 10.89 -6.12 10.25
CA ASP A 109 9.68 -6.86 9.88
C ASP A 109 8.43 -6.12 10.38
N HIS A 110 7.95 -5.19 9.57
CA HIS A 110 6.78 -4.37 9.85
C HIS A 110 5.52 -5.20 10.08
N ALA A 111 5.37 -6.36 9.42
CA ALA A 111 4.19 -7.20 9.59
C ALA A 111 4.21 -7.91 10.95
N ALA A 112 5.36 -8.48 11.33
CA ALA A 112 5.54 -9.07 12.65
C ALA A 112 5.45 -8.04 13.78
N TRP A 113 6.06 -6.87 13.59
CA TRP A 113 6.00 -5.75 14.54
C TRP A 113 4.57 -5.27 14.76
N LEU A 114 3.83 -4.98 13.68
CA LEU A 114 2.47 -4.44 13.81
C LEU A 114 1.51 -5.46 14.43
N GLU A 115 1.65 -6.75 14.11
CA GLU A 115 0.87 -7.81 14.74
C GLU A 115 1.14 -7.90 16.24
N ALA A 116 2.41 -7.92 16.64
CA ALA A 116 2.80 -7.98 18.05
C ALA A 116 2.32 -6.75 18.82
N GLU A 117 2.50 -5.56 18.24
CA GLU A 117 2.09 -4.29 18.83
C GLU A 117 0.56 -4.20 18.96
N LEU A 118 -0.14 -4.60 17.89
CA LEU A 118 -1.58 -4.88 17.80
C LEU A 118 -2.09 -5.66 19.01
N ASN A 119 -1.52 -6.85 19.15
CA ASN A 119 -1.93 -7.83 20.12
C ASN A 119 -1.61 -7.38 21.55
N ARG A 120 -0.45 -6.75 21.75
CA ARG A 120 -0.03 -6.20 23.05
C ARG A 120 -1.01 -5.14 23.54
N ARG A 121 -1.37 -4.16 22.70
CA ARG A 121 -2.35 -3.11 23.05
C ARG A 121 -3.75 -3.66 23.29
N ALA A 122 -4.12 -4.70 22.56
CA ALA A 122 -5.40 -5.39 22.73
C ALA A 122 -5.47 -6.32 23.96
N GLY A 123 -4.34 -6.63 24.62
CA GLY A 123 -4.26 -7.65 25.67
C GLY A 123 -4.56 -9.07 25.18
N GLY A 124 -4.38 -9.35 23.88
CA GLY A 124 -4.78 -10.61 23.25
C GLY A 124 -4.74 -10.52 21.74
N ARG A 125 -5.55 -11.33 21.03
CA ARG A 125 -5.63 -11.23 19.56
C ARG A 125 -6.37 -9.97 19.14
N PHE A 126 -5.70 -9.01 18.52
CA PHE A 126 -6.27 -7.74 18.05
C PHE A 126 -7.52 -7.94 17.18
N LEU A 127 -7.51 -8.91 16.27
CA LEU A 127 -8.65 -9.23 15.40
C LEU A 127 -9.91 -9.68 16.16
N ARG A 128 -9.79 -10.06 17.43
CA ARG A 128 -10.91 -10.42 18.32
C ARG A 128 -11.26 -9.32 19.32
N ALA A 129 -10.48 -8.24 19.37
CA ALA A 129 -10.70 -7.17 20.33
C ALA A 129 -11.96 -6.39 20.00
N ALA A 130 -12.70 -6.00 21.03
CA ALA A 130 -13.64 -4.89 20.93
C ALA A 130 -12.84 -3.57 20.82
N GLY A 131 -13.39 -2.55 20.15
CA GLY A 131 -12.74 -1.23 20.09
C GLY A 131 -11.45 -1.16 19.26
N ARG A 132 -11.26 -2.05 18.26
CA ARG A 132 -10.09 -2.06 17.35
C ARG A 132 -9.74 -0.68 16.79
N ALA A 133 -10.75 0.10 16.40
CA ALA A 133 -10.57 1.47 15.92
C ALA A 133 -9.88 2.38 16.95
N GLY A 134 -10.27 2.30 18.23
CA GLY A 134 -9.66 3.09 19.30
C GLY A 134 -8.22 2.66 19.61
N ILE A 135 -7.94 1.36 19.57
CA ILE A 135 -6.58 0.83 19.72
C ILE A 135 -5.66 1.34 18.61
N LEU A 136 -6.13 1.28 17.36
CA LEU A 136 -5.38 1.77 16.20
C LEU A 136 -5.21 3.29 16.24
N ALA A 137 -6.25 4.04 16.63
CA ALA A 137 -6.18 5.49 16.78
C ALA A 137 -5.17 5.92 17.86
N ALA A 138 -5.04 5.16 18.95
CA ALA A 138 -4.02 5.42 19.96
C ALA A 138 -2.58 5.16 19.45
N LEU A 139 -2.38 4.12 18.62
CA LEU A 139 -1.10 3.91 17.93
C LEU A 139 -0.80 5.05 16.96
N ASP A 140 -1.82 5.50 16.23
CA ASP A 140 -1.71 6.60 15.27
C ASP A 140 -1.33 7.91 15.96
N ALA A 141 -2.03 8.27 17.03
CA ALA A 141 -1.74 9.47 17.82
C ALA A 141 -0.30 9.46 18.37
N GLU A 142 0.18 8.30 18.84
CA GLU A 142 1.58 8.18 19.29
C GLU A 142 2.57 8.37 18.15
N ALA A 143 2.32 7.75 16.99
CA ALA A 143 3.21 7.81 15.84
C ALA A 143 3.33 9.20 15.21
N TYR A 144 2.33 10.06 15.42
CA TYR A 144 2.28 11.43 14.94
C TYR A 144 2.47 12.49 16.04
N ALA A 145 2.82 12.06 17.26
CA ALA A 145 3.22 12.99 18.32
C ALA A 145 4.46 13.81 17.91
N GLU A 146 4.59 15.01 18.50
CA GLU A 146 5.69 15.93 18.19
C GLU A 146 7.06 15.26 18.39
N GLY A 147 7.97 15.46 17.44
CA GLY A 147 9.31 14.86 17.45
C GLY A 147 9.39 13.39 17.01
N ARG A 148 8.28 12.70 16.71
CA ARG A 148 8.28 11.28 16.30
C ARG A 148 8.17 11.08 14.79
N ARG A 149 9.27 11.33 14.08
CA ARG A 149 9.31 11.19 12.60
C ARG A 149 9.54 9.76 12.10
N ASP A 150 10.29 8.95 12.85
CA ASP A 150 10.75 7.63 12.40
C ASP A 150 9.91 6.47 12.96
N HIS A 151 8.62 6.70 13.22
CA HIS A 151 7.75 5.68 13.79
C HIS A 151 7.31 4.66 12.69
N PRO A 152 7.49 3.33 12.86
CA PRO A 152 7.20 2.34 11.82
C PRO A 152 5.75 2.34 11.30
N TRP A 153 4.79 2.71 12.15
CA TRP A 153 3.39 2.91 11.77
C TRP A 153 3.22 3.89 10.60
N ARG A 154 4.06 4.93 10.49
CA ARG A 154 3.95 5.94 9.44
C ARG A 154 4.21 5.35 8.06
N THR A 155 5.18 4.44 7.94
CA THR A 155 5.44 3.68 6.71
C THR A 155 4.24 2.82 6.34
N VAL A 156 3.68 2.06 7.30
CA VAL A 156 2.49 1.23 7.05
C VAL A 156 1.30 2.09 6.61
N LYS A 157 1.00 3.17 7.34
CA LYS A 157 -0.12 4.06 7.04
C LYS A 157 0.05 4.77 5.69
N GLY A 158 1.26 5.24 5.40
CA GLY A 158 1.61 5.82 4.09
C GLY A 158 1.31 4.85 2.96
N LEU A 159 1.77 3.61 3.07
CA LEU A 159 1.52 2.56 2.08
C LEU A 159 0.02 2.19 1.96
N ILE A 160 -0.76 2.27 3.03
CA ILE A 160 -2.22 2.07 2.95
C ILE A 160 -2.86 3.16 2.08
N LEU A 161 -2.49 4.43 2.32
CA LEU A 161 -2.99 5.57 1.54
C LEU A 161 -2.55 5.45 0.08
N THR A 162 -1.26 5.18 -0.17
CA THR A 162 -0.70 4.97 -1.52
C THR A 162 -1.44 3.84 -2.24
N GLY A 163 -1.63 2.69 -1.58
CA GLY A 163 -2.32 1.55 -2.16
C GLY A 163 -3.77 1.85 -2.51
N TYR A 164 -4.49 2.54 -1.62
CA TYR A 164 -5.90 2.87 -1.84
C TYR A 164 -6.10 3.93 -2.94
N TYR A 165 -5.37 5.04 -2.88
CA TYR A 165 -5.53 6.14 -3.82
C TYR A 165 -4.94 5.86 -5.21
N THR A 166 -4.21 4.74 -5.37
CA THR A 166 -3.82 4.21 -6.69
C THR A 166 -4.90 3.32 -7.32
N THR A 167 -5.96 2.97 -6.59
CA THR A 167 -7.11 2.25 -7.16
C THR A 167 -8.08 3.19 -7.87
N GLU A 168 -8.92 2.66 -8.76
CA GLU A 168 -10.04 3.45 -9.34
C GLU A 168 -11.02 3.92 -8.25
N ILE A 169 -11.31 3.06 -7.26
CA ILE A 169 -12.21 3.37 -6.16
C ILE A 169 -11.72 4.58 -5.36
N GLY A 170 -10.45 4.59 -4.94
CA GLY A 170 -9.90 5.69 -4.16
C GLY A 170 -9.57 6.90 -5.01
N GLY A 171 -8.83 6.72 -6.10
CA GLY A 171 -8.28 7.81 -6.91
C GLY A 171 -9.32 8.57 -7.75
N ALA A 172 -10.39 7.90 -8.20
CA ALA A 172 -11.37 8.48 -9.12
C ALA A 172 -12.82 8.51 -8.63
N GLN A 173 -13.22 7.58 -7.75
CA GLN A 173 -14.61 7.52 -7.27
C GLN A 173 -14.79 8.17 -5.89
N GLU A 174 -13.84 8.01 -4.98
CA GLU A 174 -13.87 8.71 -3.68
C GLU A 174 -13.49 10.19 -3.84
N LEU A 175 -12.44 10.45 -4.63
CA LEU A 175 -11.96 11.79 -4.96
C LEU A 175 -12.56 12.29 -6.27
N ARG A 176 -12.62 13.62 -6.43
CA ARG A 176 -12.90 14.23 -7.74
C ARG A 176 -11.61 14.28 -8.55
N TYR A 177 -11.42 13.31 -9.44
CA TYR A 177 -10.26 13.26 -10.33
C TYR A 177 -10.38 14.29 -11.45
N GLU A 178 -9.37 15.15 -11.58
CA GLU A 178 -9.22 16.13 -12.65
C GLU A 178 -7.84 15.93 -13.29
N LEU A 179 -7.80 15.20 -14.41
CA LEU A 179 -6.56 14.87 -15.12
C LEU A 179 -5.88 16.11 -15.69
N VAL A 180 -6.66 17.07 -16.18
CA VAL A 180 -6.12 18.28 -16.80
C VAL A 180 -6.64 19.47 -16.02
N PRO A 181 -5.83 20.10 -15.15
CA PRO A 181 -6.28 21.27 -14.40
C PRO A 181 -6.69 22.36 -15.39
N GLY A 182 -7.98 22.68 -15.38
CA GLY A 182 -8.56 23.69 -16.25
C GLY A 182 -8.23 25.12 -15.80
N ARG A 183 -9.20 26.03 -15.97
CA ARG A 183 -9.07 27.42 -15.54
C ARG A 183 -8.81 27.50 -14.02
N TRP A 184 -7.84 28.32 -13.62
CA TRP A 184 -7.62 28.66 -12.22
C TRP A 184 -8.80 29.45 -11.65
N GLU A 185 -9.42 28.91 -10.60
CA GLU A 185 -10.51 29.55 -9.86
C GLU A 185 -10.12 29.66 -8.39
N PRO A 186 -9.76 30.87 -7.90
CA PRO A 186 -9.23 31.05 -6.55
C PRO A 186 -10.29 30.92 -5.45
N ASP A 187 -11.58 31.03 -5.82
CA ASP A 187 -12.71 30.98 -4.89
C ASP A 187 -13.79 30.04 -5.46
N LEU A 188 -13.76 28.80 -4.98
CA LEU A 188 -14.74 27.77 -5.31
C LEU A 188 -15.68 27.57 -4.11
N PRO A 189 -17.01 27.67 -4.27
CA PRO A 189 -17.93 27.44 -3.18
C PRO A 189 -17.85 25.98 -2.73
N ALA A 190 -17.41 25.75 -1.48
CA ALA A 190 -17.41 24.44 -0.86
C ALA A 190 -18.76 24.17 -0.19
N THR A 191 -19.37 23.04 -0.52
CA THR A 191 -20.58 22.54 0.15
C THR A 191 -20.25 21.29 0.96
N PRO A 192 -21.15 20.81 1.85
CA PRO A 192 -20.96 19.53 2.53
C PRO A 192 -20.82 18.32 1.59
N GLN A 193 -21.18 18.46 0.31
CA GLN A 193 -21.04 17.44 -0.72
C GLN A 193 -19.72 17.54 -1.51
N THR A 194 -18.96 18.62 -1.35
CA THR A 194 -17.66 18.80 -2.00
C THR A 194 -16.70 17.73 -1.50
N VAL A 195 -16.29 16.84 -2.40
CA VAL A 195 -15.22 15.86 -2.15
C VAL A 195 -13.86 16.48 -2.48
N ALA A 196 -12.79 15.94 -1.90
CA ALA A 196 -11.44 16.38 -2.20
C ALA A 196 -11.10 16.14 -3.68
N TYR A 197 -10.35 17.08 -4.26
CA TYR A 197 -9.88 16.98 -5.64
C TYR A 197 -8.56 16.23 -5.68
N SER A 198 -8.40 15.39 -6.70
CA SER A 198 -7.12 14.79 -7.06
C SER A 198 -6.74 15.26 -8.46
N SER A 199 -5.59 15.89 -8.60
CA SER A 199 -4.92 16.10 -9.88
C SER A 199 -3.59 15.36 -9.85
N ASP A 200 -3.08 14.96 -11.02
CA ASP A 200 -1.82 14.25 -11.17
C ASP A 200 -0.57 15.14 -10.94
N TRP A 201 -0.71 16.23 -10.16
CA TRP A 201 0.27 17.32 -10.06
C TRP A 201 1.65 16.85 -9.57
N THR A 202 1.76 15.66 -8.96
CA THR A 202 3.04 15.04 -8.59
C THR A 202 3.84 14.44 -9.75
N ALA A 203 3.33 14.45 -10.99
CA ALA A 203 4.10 14.08 -12.18
C ALA A 203 4.96 15.23 -12.73
N VAL A 204 4.91 16.42 -12.10
CA VAL A 204 5.71 17.59 -12.46
C VAL A 204 6.66 17.92 -11.31
N ASP A 205 7.67 17.06 -11.10
CA ASP A 205 8.90 17.53 -10.46
C ASP A 205 9.47 18.61 -11.39
N PHE A 206 9.29 19.88 -11.00
CA PHE A 206 10.14 20.94 -11.51
C PHE A 206 11.54 20.66 -10.93
N GLY A 207 12.45 20.21 -11.80
CA GLY A 207 13.81 19.83 -11.46
C GLY A 207 14.66 20.91 -10.81
#